data_AF-A0A8S3Z153-F1
#
_entry.id   AF-A0A8S3Z153-F1
#
_cell.length_a   1.000
_cell.length_b   1.000
_cell.length_c   1.000
_cell.angle_alpha   90.00
_cell.angle_beta   90.00
_cell.angle_gamma   90.00
#
_symmetry.space_group_name_H-M   'P 1'
#
loop_
_entity.id
_entity.type
_entity.pdbx_description
1 polymer ?
#
loop_
_entity_poly.entity_id
_entity_poly.type
_entity_poly.pdbx_seq_one_letter_code
_entity_poly.pdbx_strand_id
1 'polypeptide(L)'
;FLCDNQHYGHECESECHCSSNKSCFLNSGWCPNGCDEGYIGETCNTVAKKEEKMSPIVYTTILAVGGGLIFAAAAIICYACCRRKKSKTLPVEE
;
A
#
# COMPACT_ATOMS: atom_id res chain seq x y z
N PHE A 1 26.71 2.48 31.87
CA PHE A 1 25.87 1.50 31.17
C PHE A 1 26.49 1.30 29.79
N LEU A 2 27.07 0.13 29.54
CA LEU A 2 27.52 -0.26 28.21
C LEU A 2 26.53 -1.30 27.70
N CYS A 3 25.95 -1.05 26.53
CA CYS A 3 25.08 -1.99 25.84
C CYS A 3 25.92 -2.99 25.04
N ASP A 4 25.40 -4.19 24.84
CA ASP A 4 25.99 -5.15 23.92
C ASP A 4 26.03 -4.58 22.50
N ASN A 5 27.00 -5.05 21.70
CA ASN A 5 27.05 -4.73 20.28
C ASN A 5 25.70 -5.13 19.67
N GLN A 6 25.01 -4.17 19.04
CA GLN A 6 23.62 -4.22 18.56
C GLN A 6 22.56 -3.50 19.42
N HIS A 7 22.86 -2.88 20.56
CA HIS A 7 21.84 -2.09 21.28
C HIS A 7 22.31 -0.68 21.68
N TYR A 8 21.38 0.27 21.79
CA TYR A 8 21.65 1.66 22.13
C TYR A 8 20.50 2.27 22.96
N GLY A 9 20.76 3.45 23.54
CA GLY A 9 19.78 4.19 24.34
C GLY A 9 19.84 3.89 25.85
N HIS A 10 18.90 4.47 26.61
CA HIS A 10 18.79 4.19 28.04
C HIS A 10 18.36 2.73 28.22
N GLU A 11 19.04 1.98 29.09
CA GLU A 11 18.77 0.54 29.31
C GLU A 11 18.86 -0.37 28.07
N CYS A 12 19.46 0.10 26.97
CA CYS A 12 19.67 -0.70 25.75
C CYS A 12 18.37 -1.16 25.09
N GLU A 13 17.29 -0.39 25.22
CA GLU A 13 15.96 -0.72 24.68
C GLU A 13 15.89 -0.71 23.14
N SER A 14 16.82 -0.02 22.47
CA SER A 14 16.81 0.11 21.01
C SER A 14 17.86 -0.78 20.36
N GLU A 15 17.48 -1.55 19.35
CA GLU A 15 18.38 -2.39 18.57
C GLU A 15 19.04 -1.59 17.44
N CYS A 16 20.24 -1.97 17.02
CA CYS A 16 20.98 -1.35 15.93
C CYS A 16 20.99 -2.21 14.68
N HIS A 17 20.46 -1.66 13.59
CA HIS A 17 20.41 -2.30 12.27
C HIS A 17 21.38 -1.64 11.28
N CYS A 18 22.66 -1.55 11.66
CA CYS A 18 23.70 -0.96 10.81
C CYS A 18 24.30 -1.98 9.83
N SER A 19 24.59 -1.53 8.61
CA SER A 19 25.23 -2.36 7.59
C SER A 19 26.51 -3.03 8.07
N SER A 20 26.67 -4.31 7.72
CA SER A 20 27.88 -5.13 7.97
C SER A 20 28.14 -5.49 9.44
N ASN A 21 27.09 -5.59 10.27
CA ASN A 21 27.19 -6.03 11.67
C ASN A 21 28.20 -5.18 12.49
N LYS A 22 28.34 -3.91 12.10
CA LYS A 22 29.22 -2.95 12.76
C LYS A 22 28.51 -2.32 13.95
N SER A 23 29.26 -2.06 15.02
CA SER A 23 28.76 -1.36 16.20
C SER A 23 28.25 0.03 15.83
N CYS A 24 26.97 0.30 16.11
CA CYS A 24 26.39 1.64 16.11
C CYS A 24 26.97 2.47 17.25
N PHE A 25 26.78 3.78 17.19
CA PHE A 25 27.08 4.64 18.33
C PHE A 25 26.12 4.37 19.48
N LEU A 26 26.57 3.74 20.57
CA LEU A 26 25.72 3.32 21.70
C LEU A 26 24.92 4.48 22.36
N ASN A 27 25.40 5.72 22.21
CA ASN A 27 24.74 6.91 22.76
C ASN A 27 23.60 7.44 21.87
N SER A 28 23.65 7.24 20.55
CA SER A 28 22.71 7.86 19.60
C SER A 28 22.04 6.87 18.65
N GLY A 29 22.57 5.65 18.51
CA GLY A 29 22.15 4.65 17.53
C GLY A 29 22.59 4.94 16.10
N TRP A 30 23.40 5.98 15.87
CA TRP A 30 23.78 6.39 14.53
C TRP A 30 24.68 5.34 13.83
N CYS A 31 24.44 5.14 12.53
CA CYS A 31 25.17 4.18 11.70
C CYS A 31 26.04 4.92 10.66
N PRO A 32 27.38 4.98 10.82
CA PRO A 32 28.24 5.73 9.90
C PRO A 32 28.34 5.11 8.49
N ASN A 33 28.09 3.81 8.37
CA ASN A 33 28.15 3.07 7.10
C ASN A 33 26.76 2.90 6.45
N GLY A 34 25.73 3.52 7.01
CA GLY A 34 24.34 3.34 6.59
C GLY A 34 23.68 2.09 7.19
N CYS A 35 22.45 1.86 6.75
CA CYS A 35 21.54 0.86 7.30
C CYS A 35 21.63 -0.48 6.58
N ASP A 36 21.28 -1.54 7.29
CA ASP A 36 21.02 -2.85 6.69
C ASP A 36 19.86 -2.79 5.68
N GLU A 37 19.84 -3.77 4.76
CA GLU A 37 18.78 -3.88 3.77
C GLU A 37 17.40 -3.94 4.42
N GLY A 38 16.51 -3.04 4.01
CA GLY A 38 15.17 -2.96 4.60
C GLY A 38 15.06 -2.08 5.83
N TYR A 39 16.12 -1.38 6.24
CA TYR A 39 16.09 -0.35 7.27
C TYR A 39 16.52 1.01 6.73
N ILE A 40 15.93 2.08 7.27
CA ILE A 40 16.17 3.48 6.87
C ILE A 40 16.13 4.41 8.09
N GLY A 41 16.55 5.66 7.86
CA GLY A 41 16.66 6.70 8.89
C GLY A 41 18.07 6.80 9.45
N GLU A 42 18.33 7.82 10.27
CA GLU A 42 19.68 8.09 10.81
C GLU A 42 20.17 7.00 11.77
N THR A 43 19.25 6.36 12.50
CA THR A 43 19.55 5.27 13.44
C THR A 43 19.13 3.90 12.92
N CYS A 44 18.66 3.80 11.68
CA CYS A 44 18.22 2.55 11.07
C CYS A 44 17.10 1.81 11.84
N ASN A 45 16.30 2.51 12.64
CA ASN A 45 15.18 1.92 13.39
C ASN A 45 13.85 1.90 12.61
N THR A 46 13.83 2.45 11.40
CA THR A 46 12.62 2.47 10.58
C THR A 46 12.73 1.39 9.51
N VAL A 47 11.81 0.45 9.50
CA VAL A 47 11.73 -0.50 8.38
C VAL A 47 11.38 0.25 7.10
N ALA A 48 12.18 0.07 6.06
CA ALA A 48 11.90 0.51 4.71
C ALA A 48 10.67 -0.26 4.24
N LYS A 49 9.49 0.30 4.52
CA LYS A 49 8.26 -0.14 3.86
C LYS A 49 8.52 0.14 2.39
N LYS A 50 8.79 -0.92 1.61
CA LYS A 50 8.59 -0.85 0.17
C LYS A 50 7.20 -0.25 0.04
N GLU A 51 7.11 0.96 -0.50
CA GLU A 51 5.81 1.60 -0.67
C GLU A 51 4.95 0.55 -1.34
N GLU A 52 3.92 0.10 -0.63
CA GLU A 52 2.89 -0.76 -1.19
C GLU A 52 2.03 0.14 -2.08
N LYS A 53 2.67 0.82 -3.04
CA LYS A 53 1.95 1.41 -4.15
C LYS A 53 1.38 0.19 -4.85
N MET A 54 0.06 0.02 -4.67
CA MET A 54 -0.82 -0.77 -5.50
C MET A 54 -0.16 -0.91 -6.86
N SER A 55 0.45 -2.09 -7.11
CA SER A 55 1.27 -2.29 -8.30
C SER A 55 0.49 -1.77 -9.51
N PRO A 56 1.12 -1.15 -10.51
CA PRO A 56 0.42 -0.70 -11.72
C PRO A 56 -0.44 -1.82 -12.35
N ILE A 57 -0.07 -3.08 -12.11
CA ILE A 57 -0.83 -4.27 -12.46
C ILE A 57 -2.19 -4.32 -11.74
N VAL A 58 -2.22 -4.09 -10.43
CA VAL A 58 -3.47 -4.14 -9.65
C VAL A 58 -4.37 -2.96 -10.03
N TYR A 59 -3.82 -1.76 -10.23
CA TYR A 59 -4.59 -0.59 -10.68
C TYR A 59 -5.25 -0.81 -12.06
N THR A 60 -4.51 -1.36 -13.02
CA THR A 60 -5.05 -1.64 -14.37
C THR A 60 -6.13 -2.72 -14.37
N THR A 61 -5.99 -3.76 -13.54
CA THR A 61 -7.03 -4.81 -13.42
C THR A 61 -8.34 -4.28 -12.84
N ILE A 62 -8.27 -3.38 -11.85
CA ILE A 62 -9.46 -2.78 -11.23
C ILE A 62 -10.21 -1.90 -12.24
N LEU A 63 -9.52 -1.10 -13.04
CA LEU A 63 -10.15 -0.28 -14.08
C LEU A 63 -10.79 -1.11 -15.19
N ALA A 64 -10.11 -2.18 -15.64
CA ALA A 64 -10.60 -3.04 -16.70
C ALA A 64 -11.87 -3.80 -16.28
N VAL A 65 -11.87 -4.40 -15.08
CA VAL A 65 -12.99 -5.21 -14.60
C VAL A 65 -14.11 -4.34 -14.01
N GLY A 66 -13.75 -3.35 -13.20
CA GLY A 66 -14.71 -2.45 -12.56
C GLY A 66 -15.44 -1.56 -13.57
N GLY A 67 -14.72 -1.03 -14.56
CA GLY A 67 -15.32 -0.22 -15.63
C GLY A 67 -16.35 -1.01 -16.44
N GLY A 68 -15.98 -2.21 -16.91
CA GLY A 68 -16.86 -3.04 -17.75
C GLY A 68 -18.18 -3.41 -17.08
N LEU A 69 -18.15 -3.79 -15.80
CA LEU A 69 -19.37 -4.12 -15.04
C LEU A 69 -20.28 -2.90 -14.84
N ILE A 70 -19.71 -1.72 -14.60
CA ILE A 70 -20.47 -0.47 -14.46
C ILE A 70 -21.13 -0.09 -15.78
N PHE A 71 -20.40 -0.16 -16.90
CA PHE A 71 -20.96 0.12 -18.24
C PHE A 71 -22.08 -0.86 -18.61
N ALA A 72 -21.90 -2.16 -18.35
CA ALA A 72 -22.91 -3.18 -18.62
C ALA A 72 -24.16 -2.97 -17.76
N ALA A 73 -24.01 -2.71 -16.46
CA ALA A 73 -25.12 -2.41 -15.57
C ALA A 73 -25.89 -1.16 -16.02
N ALA A 74 -25.17 -0.09 -16.37
CA ALA A 74 -25.79 1.13 -16.91
C ALA A 74 -26.56 0.85 -18.20
N ALA A 75 -25.98 0.11 -19.15
CA ALA A 75 -26.64 -0.27 -20.39
C ALA A 75 -27.91 -1.12 -20.15
N ILE A 76 -27.85 -2.09 -19.23
CA ILE A 76 -28.99 -2.94 -18.85
C ILE A 76 -30.09 -2.10 -18.18
N ILE A 77 -29.73 -1.20 -17.26
CA ILE A 77 -30.69 -0.32 -16.58
C ILE A 77 -31.35 0.62 -17.59
N CYS A 78 -30.57 1.28 -18.44
CA CYS A 78 -31.08 2.14 -19.51
C CYS A 78 -32.01 1.37 -20.45
N TYR A 79 -31.60 0.19 -20.90
CA TYR A 79 -32.40 -0.68 -21.76
C TYR A 79 -33.71 -1.10 -21.07
N ALA A 80 -33.65 -1.53 -19.82
CA ALA A 80 -34.83 -1.92 -19.03
C ALA A 80 -35.78 -0.74 -18.82
N CYS A 81 -35.27 0.46 -18.53
CA CYS A 81 -36.05 1.68 -18.41
C CYS A 81 -36.71 2.08 -19.74
N CYS A 82 -35.98 2.03 -20.86
CA CYS A 82 -36.52 2.26 -22.20
C CYS A 82 -37.62 1.25 -22.55
N ARG A 83 -37.41 -0.04 -22.24
CA ARG A 83 -38.38 -1.11 -22.48
C ARG A 83 -39.62 -0.98 -21.59
N ARG A 84 -39.47 -0.59 -20.32
CA ARG A 84 -40.57 -0.27 -19.41
C ARG A 84 -41.38 0.91 -19.93
N LYS A 85 -40.74 1.93 -20.50
CA LYS A 85 -41.43 3.08 -21.12
C LYS A 85 -42.21 2.64 -22.36
N LYS A 86 -41.62 1.82 -23.24
CA LYS A 86 -42.31 1.25 -24.41
C LYS A 86 -43.49 0.36 -24.02
N SER A 87 -43.36 -0.44 -22.96
CA SER A 87 -44.44 -1.29 -22.42
C SER A 87 -45.57 -0.49 -21.77
N LYS A 88 -45.31 0.74 -21.28
CA LYS A 88 -46.34 1.63 -20.72
C LYS A 88 -46.97 2.56 -21.77
N THR A 89 -46.38 2.67 -22.96
CA THR A 89 -46.85 3.54 -24.06
C THR A 89 -47.33 2.73 -25.27
N LEU A 90 -47.59 1.43 -25.12
CA LEU A 90 -48.39 0.62 -26.05
C LEU A 90 -49.75 0.36 -25.41
N PRO A 91 -50.72 1.28 -25.50
CA PRO A 91 -52.12 0.88 -25.50
C PRO A 91 -52.39 0.06 -26.77
N VAL A 92 -53.14 -1.00 -26.56
CA VAL A 92 -53.80 -1.85 -27.55
C VAL A 92 -54.57 -0.95 -28.54
N GLU A 93 -54.23 -1.02 -29.83
CA GLU A 93 -55.18 -0.72 -30.89
C GLU A 93 -56.08 -1.96 -30.98
N GLU A 94 -57.34 -1.82 -30.57
CA GLU A 94 -58.61 -2.36 -31.13
C GLU A 94 -59.78 -1.81 -30.29
#